data_AF-A0A1D3JHV3-F1
#
_entry.id   AF-A0A1D3JHV3-F1
#
_cell.length_a   1.000
_cell.length_b   1.000
_cell.length_c   1.000
_cell.angle_alpha   90.00
_cell.angle_beta   90.00
_cell.angle_gamma   90.00
#
_symmetry.space_group_name_H-M   'P 1'
#
loop_
_entity.id
_entity.type
_entity.pdbx_description
1 polymer ?
#
loop_
_entity_poly.entity_id
_entity_poly.type
_entity_poly.pdbx_seq_one_letter_code
_entity_poly.pdbx_strand_id
1 'polypeptide(L)'
;MTTQTTEENENTVTLYVKYKNEFETVIQDIHNESGTENPARKCMTIAPIDSDGLVSACQEIGRYLIEIKDKYKSDSFKPCKYLNYRINSDNNYNKKTEWFQKYNEFSSQLGNICVQKFEEIQSNILNKLKQLYSYYDDFEKFNGQESDSDGTICKNITNLYSFYKNNFEECQRNNKGLFCEELNNFKKAYDDKMNTLSPCIDLPKTLPQIEQSSTKILPPTKDDLFVPILTTAIVLLMSFTIFFLYKFTPLKSWIYNRLLKKKIIDLNKFQEESRESLQNLHEEVNKNYEGSFHNISYQPQGYT
;
A
#
# COMPACT_ATOMS: atom_id res chain seq x y z
N MET A 1 -31.27 4.09 -15.48
CA MET A 1 -31.03 2.64 -15.48
C MET A 1 -29.61 2.41 -15.03
N THR A 2 -29.45 2.07 -13.77
CA THR A 2 -28.17 1.83 -13.10
C THR A 2 -27.68 0.46 -13.52
N THR A 3 -26.58 0.38 -14.26
CA THR A 3 -25.86 -0.88 -14.53
C THR A 3 -25.12 -1.29 -13.27
N GLN A 4 -25.87 -1.82 -12.30
CA GLN A 4 -25.35 -2.67 -11.23
C GLN A 4 -25.48 -4.11 -11.71
N THR A 5 -24.39 -4.72 -12.20
CA THR A 5 -24.17 -6.19 -12.24
C THR A 5 -22.91 -6.50 -13.04
N THR A 6 -21.71 -6.50 -12.42
CA THR A 6 -20.57 -7.36 -12.86
C THR A 6 -19.37 -7.45 -11.89
N GLU A 7 -19.38 -6.91 -10.67
CA GLU A 7 -18.18 -6.97 -9.81
C GLU A 7 -18.09 -8.22 -8.90
N GLU A 8 -19.17 -8.98 -8.70
CA GLU A 8 -19.22 -9.97 -7.60
C GLU A 8 -18.70 -11.38 -7.92
N ASN A 9 -18.28 -11.71 -9.15
CA ASN A 9 -17.87 -13.09 -9.51
C ASN A 9 -16.59 -13.24 -10.36
N GLU A 10 -15.79 -12.19 -10.55
CA GLU A 10 -14.55 -12.31 -11.35
C GLU A 10 -13.45 -13.02 -10.56
N ASN A 11 -13.25 -14.31 -10.83
CA ASN A 11 -12.15 -15.11 -10.28
C ASN A 11 -10.86 -14.96 -11.12
N THR A 12 -9.75 -15.54 -10.66
CA THR A 12 -8.43 -15.38 -11.32
C THR A 12 -8.40 -15.87 -12.77
N VAL A 13 -9.16 -16.93 -13.10
CA VAL A 13 -9.22 -17.48 -14.46
C VAL A 13 -9.96 -16.51 -15.39
N THR A 14 -11.15 -16.07 -14.99
CA THR A 14 -11.93 -15.08 -15.74
C THR A 14 -11.15 -13.78 -15.94
N LEU A 15 -10.48 -13.30 -14.90
CA LEU A 15 -9.64 -12.08 -14.97
C LEU A 15 -8.46 -12.25 -15.92
N TYR A 16 -7.75 -13.38 -15.87
CA TYR A 16 -6.64 -13.65 -16.78
C TYR A 16 -7.11 -13.64 -18.25
N VAL A 17 -8.21 -14.34 -18.56
CA VAL A 17 -8.76 -14.41 -19.92
C VAL A 17 -9.20 -13.01 -20.38
N LYS A 18 -9.85 -12.24 -19.50
CA LYS A 18 -10.24 -10.84 -19.75
C LYS A 18 -9.04 -9.97 -20.10
N TYR A 19 -7.99 -9.95 -19.27
CA TYR A 19 -6.81 -9.12 -19.51
C TYR A 19 -6.01 -9.57 -20.73
N LYS A 20 -5.97 -10.88 -21.00
CA LYS A 20 -5.37 -11.42 -22.23
C LYS A 20 -6.06 -10.89 -23.48
N ASN A 21 -7.37 -11.02 -23.56
CA ASN A 21 -8.14 -10.56 -24.71
C ASN A 21 -8.09 -9.02 -24.83
N GLU A 22 -8.14 -8.32 -23.70
CA GLU A 22 -8.03 -6.86 -23.67
C GLU A 22 -6.66 -6.41 -24.19
N PHE A 23 -5.57 -7.02 -23.72
CA PHE A 23 -4.21 -6.73 -24.20
C PHE A 23 -4.11 -6.91 -25.72
N GLU A 24 -4.51 -8.08 -26.24
CA GLU A 24 -4.45 -8.40 -27.68
C GLU A 24 -5.28 -7.42 -28.54
N THR A 25 -6.40 -6.94 -28.01
CA THR A 25 -7.27 -5.97 -28.69
C THR A 25 -6.68 -4.56 -28.66
N VAL A 26 -6.21 -4.14 -27.49
CA VAL A 26 -5.74 -2.77 -27.22
C VAL A 26 -4.47 -2.44 -27.99
N ILE A 27 -3.56 -3.40 -28.14
CA ILE A 27 -2.32 -3.19 -28.88
C ILE A 27 -2.52 -3.06 -30.40
N GLN A 28 -3.72 -3.29 -30.94
CA GLN A 28 -4.00 -3.03 -32.36
C GLN A 28 -4.01 -1.51 -32.66
N ASP A 29 -4.30 -0.67 -31.67
CA ASP A 29 -4.23 0.79 -31.75
C ASP A 29 -3.03 1.30 -30.93
N ILE A 30 -1.81 1.01 -31.38
CA ILE A 30 -0.56 1.44 -30.73
C ILE A 30 -0.38 2.97 -30.66
N HIS A 31 -1.13 3.73 -31.47
CA HIS A 31 -1.08 5.18 -31.47
C HIS A 31 -2.08 5.80 -30.50
N ASN A 32 -3.02 5.02 -30.00
CA ASN A 32 -4.14 5.47 -29.17
C ASN A 32 -4.90 6.60 -29.88
N GLU A 33 -5.31 6.38 -31.13
CA GLU A 33 -5.87 7.41 -32.02
C GLU A 33 -7.09 8.11 -31.42
N SER A 34 -7.87 7.37 -30.63
CA SER A 34 -9.08 7.87 -29.95
C SER A 34 -8.81 8.43 -28.55
N GLY A 35 -7.59 8.30 -28.04
CA GLY A 35 -7.22 8.67 -26.67
C GLY A 35 -6.45 9.99 -26.57
N THR A 36 -6.12 10.35 -25.33
CA THR A 36 -5.40 11.61 -25.03
C THR A 36 -3.89 11.46 -24.94
N GLU A 37 -3.42 10.25 -24.66
CA GLU A 37 -2.01 9.93 -24.42
C GLU A 37 -1.48 9.10 -25.59
N ASN A 38 -0.43 9.56 -26.26
CA ASN A 38 0.20 8.83 -27.37
C ASN A 38 1.36 7.95 -26.86
N PRO A 39 1.26 6.60 -26.94
CA PRO A 39 2.30 5.70 -26.44
C PRO A 39 3.65 5.91 -27.14
N ALA A 40 3.65 6.09 -28.45
CA ALA A 40 4.86 6.28 -29.25
C ALA A 40 5.65 7.53 -28.82
N ARG A 41 4.98 8.64 -28.54
CA ARG A 41 5.61 9.87 -28.07
C ARG A 41 6.31 9.69 -26.71
N LYS A 42 5.65 9.00 -25.77
CA LYS A 42 6.25 8.67 -24.47
C LYS A 42 7.45 7.73 -24.63
N CYS A 43 7.31 6.70 -25.48
CA CYS A 43 8.38 5.76 -25.77
C CYS A 43 9.63 6.42 -26.36
N MET A 44 9.48 7.34 -27.32
CA MET A 44 10.62 8.08 -27.87
C MET A 44 11.35 8.93 -26.83
N THR A 45 10.68 9.34 -25.75
CA THR A 45 11.31 10.10 -24.66
C THR A 45 12.19 9.20 -23.78
N ILE A 46 11.77 7.95 -23.54
CA ILE A 46 12.47 7.03 -22.62
C ILE A 46 13.42 6.04 -23.32
N ALA A 47 13.17 5.77 -24.60
CA ALA A 47 13.94 4.91 -25.48
C ALA A 47 14.22 5.64 -26.82
N PRO A 48 15.07 6.68 -26.83
CA PRO A 48 15.29 7.53 -28.00
C PRO A 48 16.05 6.83 -29.14
N ILE A 49 16.73 5.72 -28.85
CA ILE A 49 17.45 4.90 -29.82
C ILE A 49 16.77 3.54 -29.83
N ASP A 50 16.15 3.18 -30.97
CA ASP A 50 15.60 1.84 -31.13
C ASP A 50 16.75 0.86 -31.37
N SER A 51 17.16 0.19 -30.29
CA SER A 51 18.02 -0.98 -30.37
C SER A 51 17.16 -2.21 -30.13
N ASP A 52 17.22 -3.16 -31.06
CA ASP A 52 16.63 -4.49 -30.93
C ASP A 52 15.09 -4.54 -30.81
N GLY A 53 14.39 -3.49 -31.25
CA GLY A 53 12.92 -3.40 -31.27
C GLY A 53 12.29 -2.96 -29.94
N LEU A 54 13.06 -2.30 -29.07
CA LEU A 54 12.58 -1.75 -27.80
C LEU A 54 11.48 -0.71 -28.02
N VAL A 55 11.55 0.10 -29.08
CA VAL A 55 10.54 1.16 -29.31
C VAL A 55 9.18 0.53 -29.61
N SER A 56 9.12 -0.47 -30.48
CA SER A 56 7.87 -1.19 -30.78
C SER A 56 7.31 -1.90 -29.55
N ALA A 57 8.18 -2.61 -28.81
CA ALA A 57 7.78 -3.27 -27.57
C ALA A 57 7.25 -2.26 -26.52
N CYS A 58 7.91 -1.11 -26.39
CA CYS A 58 7.46 -0.03 -25.53
C CYS A 58 6.10 0.53 -25.96
N GLN A 59 5.85 0.68 -27.27
CA GLN A 59 4.57 1.20 -27.76
C GLN A 59 3.40 0.31 -27.36
N GLU A 60 3.55 -1.01 -27.54
CA GLU A 60 2.51 -1.99 -27.17
C GLU A 60 2.28 -2.05 -25.65
N ILE A 61 3.36 -2.18 -24.87
CA ILE A 61 3.28 -2.20 -23.40
C ILE A 61 2.73 -0.87 -22.86
N GLY A 62 3.21 0.25 -23.42
CA GLY A 62 2.77 1.59 -23.09
C GLY A 62 1.30 1.84 -23.42
N ARG A 63 0.83 1.29 -24.54
CA ARG A 63 -0.59 1.35 -24.93
C ARG A 63 -1.48 0.63 -23.93
N TYR A 64 -1.06 -0.54 -23.46
CA TYR A 64 -1.80 -1.26 -22.42
C TYR A 64 -1.71 -0.56 -21.05
N LEU A 65 -0.58 0.02 -20.69
CA LEU A 65 -0.45 0.85 -19.48
C LEU A 65 -1.39 2.05 -19.46
N ILE A 66 -1.60 2.69 -20.61
CA ILE A 66 -2.60 3.76 -20.77
C ILE A 66 -4.02 3.21 -20.58
N GLU A 67 -4.32 2.03 -21.12
CA GLU A 67 -5.61 1.36 -20.88
C GLU A 67 -5.85 1.09 -19.38
N ILE A 68 -4.81 0.60 -18.68
CA ILE A 68 -4.87 0.37 -17.23
C ILE A 68 -5.17 1.67 -16.48
N LYS A 69 -4.52 2.76 -16.86
CA LYS A 69 -4.76 4.08 -16.28
C LYS A 69 -6.20 4.55 -16.50
N ASP A 70 -6.73 4.34 -17.69
CA ASP A 70 -8.03 4.88 -18.09
C ASP A 70 -9.19 4.05 -17.53
N LYS A 71 -9.07 2.71 -17.50
CA LYS A 71 -10.13 1.79 -17.04
C LYS A 71 -9.99 1.32 -15.60
N TYR A 72 -8.77 1.19 -15.07
CA TYR A 72 -8.49 0.46 -13.83
C TYR A 72 -7.73 1.32 -12.81
N LYS A 73 -7.89 2.65 -12.84
CA LYS A 73 -7.15 3.57 -11.97
C LYS A 73 -7.20 3.21 -10.47
N SER A 74 -8.31 2.66 -9.98
CA SER A 74 -8.51 2.26 -8.59
C SER A 74 -8.18 0.79 -8.28
N ASP A 75 -8.09 -0.08 -9.29
CA ASP A 75 -7.76 -1.51 -9.15
C ASP A 75 -6.74 -1.95 -10.23
N SER A 76 -5.64 -1.19 -10.35
CA SER A 76 -4.60 -1.45 -11.35
C SER A 76 -3.74 -2.66 -11.00
N PHE A 77 -3.80 -3.14 -9.76
CA PHE A 77 -2.95 -4.22 -9.26
C PHE A 77 -3.05 -5.49 -10.11
N LYS A 78 -4.27 -5.96 -10.37
CA LYS A 78 -4.52 -7.21 -11.12
C LYS A 78 -4.07 -7.10 -12.59
N PRO A 79 -4.46 -6.08 -13.39
CA PRO A 79 -3.98 -5.97 -14.76
C PRO A 79 -2.47 -5.68 -14.84
N CYS A 80 -1.88 -4.98 -13.87
CA CYS A 80 -0.42 -4.82 -13.78
C CYS A 80 0.30 -6.14 -13.50
N LYS A 81 -0.25 -6.99 -12.62
CA LYS A 81 0.26 -8.35 -12.36
C LYS A 81 0.20 -9.21 -13.63
N TYR A 82 -0.90 -9.15 -14.36
CA TYR A 82 -1.03 -9.78 -15.68
C TYR A 82 0.02 -9.24 -16.66
N LEU A 83 0.19 -7.92 -16.76
CA LEU A 83 1.14 -7.29 -17.67
C LEU A 83 2.59 -7.69 -17.36
N ASN A 84 2.97 -7.80 -16.08
CA ASN A 84 4.30 -8.29 -15.70
C ASN A 84 4.51 -9.74 -16.17
N TYR A 85 3.51 -10.61 -16.00
CA TYR A 85 3.54 -11.96 -16.57
C TYR A 85 3.66 -11.90 -18.10
N ARG A 86 2.86 -11.07 -18.78
CA ARG A 86 2.85 -10.95 -20.25
C ARG A 86 4.23 -10.58 -20.78
N ILE A 87 4.85 -9.54 -20.21
CA ILE A 87 6.21 -9.08 -20.53
C ILE A 87 7.21 -10.23 -20.40
N ASN A 88 7.19 -10.93 -19.25
CA ASN A 88 8.09 -12.06 -19.02
C ASN A 88 7.82 -13.25 -19.94
N SER A 89 6.57 -13.45 -20.36
CA SER A 89 6.16 -14.64 -21.10
C SER A 89 6.50 -14.60 -22.60
N ASP A 90 6.70 -13.42 -23.16
CA ASP A 90 6.83 -13.19 -24.60
C ASP A 90 8.17 -12.52 -24.92
N ASN A 91 8.94 -13.16 -25.80
CA ASN A 91 10.28 -12.70 -26.20
C ASN A 91 10.26 -11.36 -26.95
N ASN A 92 9.08 -10.92 -27.41
CA ASN A 92 8.90 -9.60 -27.99
C ASN A 92 9.02 -8.46 -26.98
N TYR A 93 8.93 -8.73 -25.67
CA TYR A 93 8.92 -7.71 -24.62
C TYR A 93 10.03 -7.85 -23.58
N ASN A 94 10.88 -8.87 -23.63
CA ASN A 94 11.87 -9.14 -22.57
C ASN A 94 13.28 -9.41 -23.08
N LYS A 95 13.63 -8.98 -24.29
CA LYS A 95 14.93 -9.30 -24.93
C LYS A 95 16.14 -8.91 -24.10
N LYS A 96 16.03 -7.84 -23.31
CA LYS A 96 17.07 -7.39 -22.38
C LYS A 96 16.48 -6.98 -21.05
N THR A 97 17.21 -7.20 -19.97
CA THR A 97 16.78 -6.85 -18.61
C THR A 97 16.51 -5.34 -18.46
N GLU A 98 17.20 -4.45 -19.20
CA GLU A 98 16.96 -3.01 -19.11
C GLU A 98 15.56 -2.59 -19.63
N TRP A 99 14.90 -3.44 -20.42
CA TRP A 99 13.57 -3.14 -20.97
C TRP A 99 12.53 -2.99 -19.85
N PHE A 100 12.65 -3.80 -18.79
CA PHE A 100 11.80 -3.70 -17.60
C PHE A 100 11.88 -2.33 -16.94
N GLN A 101 13.09 -1.75 -16.87
CA GLN A 101 13.25 -0.39 -16.35
C GLN A 101 12.52 0.64 -17.22
N LYS A 102 12.54 0.47 -18.55
CA LYS A 102 11.82 1.36 -19.48
C LYS A 102 10.31 1.27 -19.33
N TYR A 103 9.76 0.07 -19.12
CA TYR A 103 8.34 -0.06 -18.82
C TYR A 103 7.96 0.57 -17.48
N ASN A 104 8.83 0.47 -16.46
CA ASN A 104 8.65 1.14 -15.18
C ASN A 104 8.73 2.68 -15.31
N GLU A 105 9.67 3.20 -16.11
CA GLU A 105 9.74 4.64 -16.44
C GLU A 105 8.45 5.10 -17.13
N PHE A 106 7.91 4.34 -18.07
CA PHE A 106 6.62 4.63 -18.72
C PHE A 106 5.48 4.68 -17.70
N SER A 107 5.35 3.64 -16.84
CA SER A 107 4.36 3.61 -15.76
C SER A 107 4.46 4.83 -14.85
N SER A 108 5.68 5.29 -14.53
CA SER A 108 5.91 6.47 -13.70
C SER A 108 5.36 7.76 -14.34
N GLN A 109 5.50 7.91 -15.66
CA GLN A 109 4.93 9.04 -16.41
C GLN A 109 3.40 9.06 -16.44
N LEU A 110 2.76 7.95 -16.07
CA LEU A 110 1.31 7.81 -15.91
C LEU A 110 0.86 7.93 -14.46
N GLY A 111 1.70 8.48 -13.58
CA GLY A 111 1.38 8.59 -12.15
C GLY A 111 1.65 7.30 -11.38
N ASN A 112 2.61 6.50 -11.83
CA ASN A 112 2.98 5.21 -11.23
C ASN A 112 1.81 4.22 -11.17
N ILE A 113 1.11 4.05 -12.30
CA ILE A 113 -0.11 3.25 -12.38
C ILE A 113 0.10 1.79 -11.92
N CYS A 114 1.23 1.20 -12.29
CA CYS A 114 1.69 -0.08 -11.74
C CYS A 114 2.67 0.19 -10.60
N VAL A 115 2.16 0.19 -9.37
CA VAL A 115 2.96 0.42 -8.15
C VAL A 115 3.98 -0.70 -7.94
N GLN A 116 3.57 -1.94 -8.23
CA GLN A 116 4.50 -3.06 -8.34
C GLN A 116 5.27 -2.90 -9.64
N LYS A 117 6.59 -2.77 -9.51
CA LYS A 117 7.49 -2.64 -10.65
C LYS A 117 7.47 -3.92 -11.48
N PHE A 118 7.64 -3.76 -12.78
CA PHE A 118 7.95 -4.85 -13.69
C PHE A 118 9.35 -5.36 -13.38
N GLU A 119 9.46 -6.66 -13.13
CA GLU A 119 10.68 -7.35 -12.76
C GLU A 119 10.74 -8.72 -13.44
N GLU A 120 11.96 -9.20 -13.65
CA GLU A 120 12.19 -10.51 -14.26
C GLU A 120 11.69 -11.63 -13.35
N ILE A 121 10.84 -12.51 -13.89
CA ILE A 121 10.34 -13.69 -13.21
C ILE A 121 11.32 -14.83 -13.48
N GLN A 122 11.80 -15.47 -12.39
CA GLN A 122 12.69 -16.62 -12.50
C GLN A 122 12.11 -17.69 -13.45
N SER A 123 12.95 -18.19 -14.37
CA SER A 123 12.53 -19.08 -15.47
C SER A 123 11.72 -20.30 -15.00
N ASN A 124 12.10 -20.92 -13.89
CA ASN A 124 11.35 -22.04 -13.30
C ASN A 124 9.93 -21.64 -12.85
N ILE A 125 9.77 -20.45 -12.26
CA ILE A 125 8.46 -19.91 -11.85
C ILE A 125 7.64 -19.54 -13.09
N LEU A 126 8.25 -18.87 -14.07
CA LEU A 126 7.60 -18.46 -15.31
C LEU A 126 7.07 -19.66 -16.10
N ASN A 127 7.85 -20.74 -16.22
CA ASN A 127 7.43 -21.94 -16.92
C ASN A 127 6.20 -22.60 -16.28
N LYS A 128 6.14 -22.62 -14.94
CA LYS A 128 4.96 -23.12 -14.23
C LYS A 128 3.73 -22.22 -14.42
N LEU A 129 3.92 -20.90 -14.41
CA LEU A 129 2.84 -19.95 -14.73
C LEU A 129 2.32 -20.13 -16.16
N LYS A 130 3.23 -20.24 -17.15
CA LYS A 130 2.87 -20.51 -18.55
C LYS A 130 2.04 -21.79 -18.67
N GLN A 131 2.46 -22.86 -18.02
CA GLN A 131 1.73 -24.12 -18.04
C GLN A 131 0.35 -23.99 -17.38
N LEU A 132 0.27 -23.36 -16.21
CA LEU A 132 -1.01 -23.12 -15.51
C LEU A 132 -1.99 -22.35 -16.40
N TYR A 133 -1.55 -21.22 -16.94
CA TYR A 133 -2.38 -20.34 -17.75
C TYR A 133 -2.74 -20.90 -19.12
N SER A 134 -1.97 -21.86 -19.65
CA SER A 134 -2.31 -22.55 -20.90
C SER A 134 -3.67 -23.27 -20.85
N TYR A 135 -4.14 -23.62 -19.64
CA TYR A 135 -5.42 -24.29 -19.45
C TYR A 135 -6.58 -23.33 -19.17
N TYR A 136 -6.32 -22.04 -18.96
CA TYR A 136 -7.33 -21.11 -18.45
C TYR A 136 -8.44 -20.83 -19.48
N ASP A 137 -8.11 -20.77 -20.78
CA ASP A 137 -9.13 -20.54 -21.82
C ASP A 137 -10.16 -21.69 -21.86
N ASP A 138 -9.69 -22.94 -21.78
CA ASP A 138 -10.59 -24.10 -21.80
C ASP A 138 -11.32 -24.27 -20.48
N PHE A 139 -10.65 -23.99 -19.36
CA PHE A 139 -11.30 -23.97 -18.05
C PHE A 139 -12.39 -22.91 -18.00
N GLU A 140 -12.19 -21.73 -18.62
CA GLU A 140 -13.20 -20.67 -18.66
C GLU A 140 -14.40 -21.06 -19.52
N LYS A 141 -14.17 -21.69 -20.68
CA LYS A 141 -15.24 -22.17 -21.59
C LYS A 141 -16.03 -23.35 -21.03
N PHE A 142 -15.51 -24.06 -20.04
CA PHE A 142 -16.18 -25.20 -19.43
C PHE A 142 -17.51 -24.78 -18.78
N ASN A 143 -18.60 -25.44 -19.18
CA ASN A 143 -19.97 -25.13 -18.74
C ASN A 143 -20.69 -26.31 -18.06
N GLY A 144 -19.95 -27.36 -17.68
CA GLY A 144 -20.49 -28.48 -16.91
C GLY A 144 -21.03 -29.62 -17.76
N GLN A 145 -20.20 -30.63 -17.99
CA GLN A 145 -20.56 -31.87 -18.70
C GLN A 145 -19.54 -32.96 -18.38
N GLU A 146 -20.00 -34.22 -18.28
CA GLU A 146 -19.14 -35.36 -17.96
C GLU A 146 -18.14 -35.68 -19.09
N SER A 147 -18.55 -35.41 -20.33
CA SER A 147 -17.75 -35.55 -21.54
C SER A 147 -18.13 -34.46 -22.56
N ASP A 148 -17.16 -34.03 -23.36
CA ASP A 148 -17.32 -33.08 -24.44
C ASP A 148 -17.16 -33.77 -25.81
N SER A 149 -17.79 -33.23 -26.85
CA SER A 149 -17.94 -33.89 -28.16
C SER A 149 -16.61 -34.24 -28.84
N ASP A 150 -15.56 -33.47 -28.59
CA ASP A 150 -14.20 -33.73 -29.09
C ASP A 150 -13.24 -34.26 -27.99
N GLY A 151 -13.70 -34.32 -26.73
CA GLY A 151 -12.92 -34.73 -25.57
C GLY A 151 -11.80 -33.77 -25.15
N THR A 152 -11.66 -32.62 -25.80
CA THR A 152 -10.50 -31.71 -25.65
C THR A 152 -10.58 -30.91 -24.35
N ILE A 153 -11.76 -30.36 -24.03
CA ILE A 153 -11.98 -29.55 -22.83
C ILE A 153 -11.78 -30.42 -21.59
N CYS A 154 -12.44 -31.58 -21.52
CA CYS A 154 -12.29 -32.44 -20.34
C CYS A 154 -10.87 -32.99 -20.20
N LYS A 155 -10.18 -33.31 -21.30
CA LYS A 155 -8.76 -33.66 -21.25
C LYS A 155 -7.90 -32.54 -20.68
N ASN A 156 -8.14 -31.29 -21.07
CA ASN A 156 -7.38 -30.15 -20.58
C ASN A 156 -7.66 -29.83 -19.11
N ILE A 157 -8.90 -29.96 -18.65
CA ILE A 157 -9.23 -29.83 -17.22
C ILE A 157 -8.59 -30.96 -16.40
N THR A 158 -8.58 -32.19 -16.92
CA THR A 158 -7.89 -33.32 -16.27
C THR A 158 -6.38 -33.10 -16.17
N ASN A 159 -5.77 -32.53 -17.22
CA ASN A 159 -4.37 -32.14 -17.19
C ASN A 159 -4.11 -31.02 -16.17
N LEU A 160 -4.99 -30.02 -16.10
CA LEU A 160 -4.92 -28.93 -15.12
C LEU A 160 -5.04 -29.43 -13.68
N TYR A 161 -5.96 -30.37 -13.41
CA TYR A 161 -6.07 -31.04 -12.11
C TYR A 161 -4.78 -31.80 -11.76
N SER A 162 -4.22 -32.56 -12.71
CA SER A 162 -2.96 -33.27 -12.52
C SER A 162 -1.80 -32.31 -12.24
N PHE A 163 -1.74 -31.20 -12.98
CA PHE A 163 -0.75 -30.15 -12.78
C PHE A 163 -0.87 -29.52 -11.38
N TYR A 164 -2.09 -29.27 -10.91
CA TYR A 164 -2.33 -28.80 -9.54
C TYR A 164 -1.75 -29.77 -8.51
N LYS A 165 -2.10 -31.06 -8.59
CA LYS A 165 -1.63 -32.08 -7.65
C LYS A 165 -0.11 -32.20 -7.63
N ASN A 166 0.52 -32.18 -8.81
CA ASN A 166 1.97 -32.30 -8.93
C ASN A 166 2.72 -31.13 -8.29
N ASN A 167 2.10 -29.95 -8.22
CA ASN A 167 2.68 -28.76 -7.62
C ASN A 167 2.18 -28.50 -6.19
N PHE A 168 1.18 -29.25 -5.72
CA PHE A 168 0.55 -29.07 -4.43
C PHE A 168 1.55 -29.18 -3.27
N GLU A 169 2.34 -30.26 -3.23
CA GLU A 169 3.29 -30.48 -2.14
C GLU A 169 4.38 -29.41 -2.06
N GLU A 170 4.85 -28.93 -3.21
CA GLU A 170 5.84 -27.85 -3.27
C GLU A 170 5.27 -26.58 -2.65
N CYS A 171 4.06 -26.20 -3.06
CA CYS A 171 3.38 -25.02 -2.54
C CYS A 171 2.93 -25.18 -1.08
N GLN A 172 2.70 -26.42 -0.63
CA GLN A 172 2.44 -26.71 0.78
C GLN A 172 3.67 -26.43 1.65
N ARG A 173 4.88 -26.79 1.17
CA ARG A 173 6.14 -26.56 1.89
C ARG A 173 6.56 -25.09 1.84
N ASN A 174 6.33 -24.41 0.72
CA ASN A 174 6.66 -23.00 0.53
C ASN A 174 5.57 -22.26 -0.27
N ASN A 175 4.65 -21.64 0.44
CA ASN A 175 3.48 -20.98 -0.16
C ASN A 175 3.70 -19.51 -0.59
N LYS A 176 4.91 -18.94 -0.38
CA LYS A 176 5.15 -17.50 -0.55
C LYS A 176 5.55 -17.08 -1.96
N GLY A 177 5.72 -18.03 -2.88
CA GLY A 177 6.12 -17.74 -4.25
C GLY A 177 4.96 -17.27 -5.14
N LEU A 178 5.26 -16.40 -6.11
CA LEU A 178 4.30 -15.89 -7.11
C LEU A 178 3.44 -17.01 -7.75
N PHE A 179 4.07 -18.14 -8.07
CA PHE A 179 3.37 -19.30 -8.62
C PHE A 179 2.40 -19.94 -7.63
N CYS A 180 2.78 -20.11 -6.36
CA CYS A 180 1.93 -20.75 -5.36
C CYS A 180 0.75 -19.87 -4.93
N GLU A 181 0.96 -18.55 -4.92
CA GLU A 181 -0.14 -17.59 -4.77
C GLU A 181 -1.18 -17.79 -5.88
N GLU A 182 -0.72 -17.89 -7.13
CA GLU A 182 -1.60 -18.09 -8.28
C GLU A 182 -2.27 -19.46 -8.29
N LEU A 183 -1.54 -20.51 -7.92
CA LEU A 183 -2.09 -21.86 -7.79
C LEU A 183 -3.20 -21.92 -6.71
N ASN A 184 -3.05 -21.15 -5.64
CA ASN A 184 -4.08 -21.02 -4.61
C ASN A 184 -5.29 -20.19 -5.07
N ASN A 185 -5.08 -19.18 -5.91
CA ASN A 185 -6.19 -18.44 -6.52
C ASN A 185 -6.96 -19.33 -7.50
N PHE A 186 -6.26 -20.12 -8.31
CA PHE A 186 -6.86 -21.12 -9.17
C PHE A 186 -7.69 -22.13 -8.38
N LYS A 187 -7.20 -22.58 -7.22
CA LYS A 187 -7.94 -23.49 -6.35
C LYS A 187 -9.34 -22.97 -6.01
N LYS A 188 -9.45 -21.68 -5.69
CA LYS A 188 -10.75 -21.03 -5.41
C LYS A 188 -11.65 -21.05 -6.64
N ALA A 189 -11.12 -20.62 -7.79
CA ALA A 189 -11.84 -20.66 -9.06
C ALA A 189 -12.33 -22.06 -9.44
N TYR A 190 -11.49 -23.08 -9.19
CA TYR A 190 -11.84 -24.48 -9.40
C TYR A 190 -13.00 -24.92 -8.51
N ASP A 191 -12.87 -24.73 -7.20
CA ASP A 191 -13.89 -25.15 -6.24
C ASP A 191 -15.22 -24.45 -6.53
N ASP A 192 -15.21 -23.14 -6.79
CA ASP A 192 -16.42 -22.37 -7.08
C ASP A 192 -17.14 -22.91 -8.35
N LYS A 193 -16.36 -23.21 -9.39
CA LYS A 193 -16.89 -23.70 -10.67
C LYS A 193 -17.35 -25.16 -10.60
N MET A 194 -16.60 -26.03 -9.92
CA MET A 194 -16.88 -27.46 -9.85
C MET A 194 -17.89 -27.83 -8.76
N ASN A 195 -18.15 -26.95 -7.80
CA ASN A 195 -19.29 -27.09 -6.88
C ASN A 195 -20.62 -26.73 -7.54
N THR A 196 -20.61 -25.84 -8.55
CA THR A 196 -21.81 -25.36 -9.25
C THR A 196 -22.15 -26.18 -10.50
N LEU A 197 -21.13 -26.70 -11.19
CA LEU A 197 -21.27 -27.45 -12.44
C LEU A 197 -21.01 -28.95 -12.25
N SER A 198 -21.48 -29.77 -13.20
CA SER A 198 -21.09 -31.19 -13.25
C SER A 198 -19.65 -31.31 -13.75
N PRO A 199 -18.72 -31.89 -12.97
CA PRO A 199 -17.32 -32.07 -13.41
C PRO A 199 -17.22 -33.08 -14.57
N CYS A 200 -16.08 -33.06 -15.26
CA CYS A 200 -15.69 -34.17 -16.13
C CYS A 200 -15.53 -35.47 -15.33
N ILE A 201 -15.60 -36.61 -16.01
CA ILE A 201 -15.44 -37.93 -15.37
C ILE A 201 -14.17 -37.98 -14.50
N ASP A 202 -14.29 -38.58 -13.31
CA ASP A 202 -13.22 -38.77 -12.32
C ASP A 202 -12.58 -37.50 -11.74
N LEU A 203 -13.15 -36.31 -11.98
CA LEU A 203 -12.68 -35.07 -11.35
C LEU A 203 -13.40 -34.77 -10.03
N PRO A 204 -12.67 -34.35 -8.98
CA PRO A 204 -13.29 -33.97 -7.72
C PRO A 204 -14.01 -32.63 -7.84
N LYS A 205 -14.99 -32.38 -6.98
CA LYS A 205 -15.63 -31.05 -6.89
C LYS A 205 -14.75 -29.99 -6.22
N THR A 206 -13.76 -30.41 -5.44
CA THR A 206 -12.88 -29.53 -4.68
C THR A 206 -11.44 -30.02 -4.72
N LEU A 207 -10.49 -29.10 -4.70
CA LEU A 207 -9.06 -29.40 -4.60
C LEU A 207 -8.57 -29.41 -3.15
N PRO A 208 -7.47 -30.14 -2.83
CA PRO A 208 -6.81 -30.06 -1.52
C PRO A 208 -6.41 -28.61 -1.16
N GLN A 209 -6.54 -28.20 0.09
CA GLN A 209 -6.17 -26.84 0.52
C GLN A 209 -4.67 -26.71 0.76
N ILE A 210 -4.05 -25.68 0.18
CA ILE A 210 -2.67 -25.30 0.50
C ILE A 210 -2.71 -24.55 1.83
N GLU A 211 -2.06 -25.07 2.87
CA GLU A 211 -2.06 -24.41 4.18
C GLU A 211 -1.27 -23.10 4.07
N GLN A 212 -1.96 -22.00 4.37
CA GLN A 212 -1.29 -20.73 4.54
C GLN A 212 -0.56 -20.75 5.88
N SER A 213 0.76 -20.86 5.87
CA SER A 213 1.66 -20.54 7.00
C SER A 213 1.58 -19.04 7.41
N SER A 214 0.38 -18.46 7.41
CA SER A 214 0.08 -17.14 7.98
C SER A 214 0.23 -17.14 9.50
N THR A 215 0.45 -18.30 10.13
CA THR A 215 0.97 -18.43 11.49
C THR A 215 2.36 -19.06 11.45
N LYS A 216 3.37 -18.25 11.20
CA LYS A 216 4.75 -18.58 11.57
C LYS A 216 4.85 -18.51 13.09
N ILE A 217 4.42 -19.56 13.81
CA ILE A 217 5.03 -19.86 15.10
C ILE A 217 6.41 -20.37 14.74
N LEU A 218 7.39 -19.46 14.72
CA LEU A 218 8.78 -19.86 14.54
C LEU A 218 9.18 -20.72 15.75
N PRO A 219 9.83 -21.88 15.58
CA PRO A 219 10.59 -22.46 16.67
C PRO A 219 11.60 -21.39 17.14
N PRO A 220 11.71 -21.10 18.45
CA PRO A 220 12.47 -19.95 18.92
C PRO A 220 13.94 -20.10 18.51
N THR A 221 14.41 -19.24 17.60
CA THR A 221 15.83 -19.04 17.40
C THR A 221 16.35 -18.14 18.52
N LYS A 222 17.61 -18.31 18.91
CA LYS A 222 18.20 -17.62 20.07
C LYS A 222 18.18 -16.08 19.94
N ASP A 223 17.99 -15.56 18.73
CA ASP A 223 17.90 -14.14 18.42
C ASP A 223 16.50 -13.54 18.72
N ASP A 224 15.45 -14.37 18.80
CA ASP A 224 14.08 -13.93 19.14
C ASP A 224 13.86 -13.72 20.65
N LEU A 225 14.79 -14.18 21.50
CA LEU A 225 14.81 -13.83 22.92
C LEU A 225 15.45 -12.45 23.14
N PHE A 226 16.29 -11.97 22.21
CA PHE A 226 17.01 -10.71 22.36
C PHE A 226 16.08 -9.50 22.29
N VAL A 227 15.05 -9.53 21.44
CA VAL A 227 14.09 -8.42 21.27
C VAL A 227 13.18 -8.21 22.50
N PRO A 228 12.52 -9.24 23.08
CA PRO A 228 11.76 -9.06 24.32
C PRO A 228 12.67 -8.73 25.52
N ILE A 229 13.89 -9.25 25.57
CA ILE A 229 14.86 -8.90 26.62
C ILE A 229 15.33 -7.43 26.50
N LEU A 230 15.62 -6.97 25.29
CA LEU A 230 16.05 -5.60 25.05
C LEU A 230 14.93 -4.59 25.31
N THR A 231 13.70 -4.89 24.87
CA THR A 231 12.54 -4.02 25.10
C THR A 231 12.18 -3.93 26.58
N THR A 232 12.18 -5.06 27.30
CA THR A 232 11.96 -5.05 28.76
C THR A 232 13.08 -4.33 29.51
N ALA A 233 14.35 -4.51 29.12
CA ALA A 233 15.48 -3.79 29.71
C ALA A 233 15.38 -2.27 29.50
N ILE A 234 14.99 -1.82 28.30
CA ILE A 234 14.80 -0.39 28.00
C ILE A 234 13.67 0.20 28.85
N VAL A 235 12.54 -0.50 28.98
CA VAL A 235 11.40 -0.04 29.80
C VAL A 235 11.79 0.05 31.28
N LEU A 236 12.55 -0.93 31.79
CA LEU A 236 13.05 -0.91 33.16
C LEU A 236 14.04 0.24 33.37
N LEU A 237 14.97 0.48 32.44
CA LEU A 237 15.92 1.58 32.50
C LEU A 237 15.22 2.94 32.47
N MET A 238 14.24 3.12 31.59
CA MET A 238 13.43 4.36 31.54
C MET A 238 12.65 4.58 32.83
N SER A 239 12.09 3.52 33.41
CA SER A 239 11.36 3.61 34.69
C SER A 239 12.31 3.98 35.84
N PHE A 240 13.52 3.38 35.86
CA PHE A 240 14.55 3.67 36.85
C PHE A 240 15.06 5.11 36.73
N THR A 241 15.34 5.59 35.52
CA THR A 241 15.81 6.98 35.31
C THR A 241 14.74 7.99 35.72
N ILE A 242 13.46 7.76 35.41
CA ILE A 242 12.35 8.61 35.86
C ILE A 242 12.27 8.64 37.40
N PHE A 243 12.41 7.49 38.07
CA PHE A 243 12.41 7.43 39.54
C PHE A 243 13.58 8.19 40.15
N PHE A 244 14.78 8.07 39.59
CA PHE A 244 15.95 8.84 40.02
C PHE A 244 15.80 10.34 39.74
N LEU A 245 15.27 10.74 38.59
CA LEU A 245 14.98 12.14 38.30
C LEU A 245 13.93 12.70 39.26
N TYR A 246 12.88 11.96 39.55
CA TYR A 246 11.86 12.35 40.52
C TYR A 246 12.43 12.52 41.94
N LYS A 247 13.31 11.62 42.37
CA LYS A 247 13.89 11.62 43.72
C LYS A 247 15.04 12.63 43.90
N PHE A 248 15.84 12.88 42.86
CA PHE A 248 17.09 13.64 42.97
C PHE A 248 17.15 14.92 42.14
N THR A 249 16.21 15.15 41.22
CA THR A 249 16.09 16.45 40.55
C THR A 249 15.15 17.32 41.40
N PRO A 250 15.56 18.51 41.89
CA PRO A 250 14.73 19.35 42.76
C PRO A 250 13.69 20.12 41.92
N LEU A 251 12.93 19.41 41.07
CA LEU A 251 11.85 19.95 40.24
C LEU A 251 10.78 20.63 41.09
N LYS A 252 10.56 20.15 42.32
CA LYS A 252 9.64 20.80 43.27
C LYS A 252 10.10 22.23 43.64
N SER A 253 11.40 22.44 43.83
CA SER A 253 11.97 23.76 44.15
C SER A 253 12.07 24.65 42.92
N TRP A 254 12.40 24.09 41.75
CA TRP A 254 12.45 24.85 40.50
C TRP A 254 11.07 25.33 40.04
N ILE A 255 10.05 24.48 40.12
CA ILE A 255 8.67 24.84 39.81
C ILE A 255 8.15 25.88 40.82
N TYR A 256 8.42 25.70 42.12
CA TYR A 256 8.04 26.68 43.15
C TYR A 256 8.67 28.06 42.89
N ASN A 257 9.98 28.11 42.63
CA ASN A 257 10.67 29.36 42.33
C ASN A 257 10.18 30.01 41.02
N ARG A 258 9.82 29.21 40.01
CA ARG A 258 9.25 29.71 38.76
C ARG A 258 7.85 30.29 38.95
N LEU A 259 7.01 29.65 39.77
CA LEU A 259 5.68 30.14 40.13
C LEU A 259 5.75 31.42 40.98
N LEU A 260 6.69 31.49 41.94
CA LEU A 260 6.94 32.70 42.73
C LEU A 260 7.43 33.86 41.87
N LYS A 261 8.37 33.62 40.94
CA LYS A 261 8.81 34.64 39.98
C LYS A 261 7.67 35.14 39.10
N LYS A 262 6.79 34.23 38.62
CA LYS A 262 5.62 34.62 37.83
C LYS A 262 4.65 35.49 38.63
N LYS A 263 4.38 35.14 39.89
CA LYS A 263 3.50 35.92 40.77
C LYS A 263 4.05 37.32 41.09
N ILE A 264 5.37 37.47 41.25
CA ILE A 264 6.01 38.77 41.45
C ILE A 264 5.93 39.64 40.19
N ILE A 265 6.13 39.05 39.01
CA ILE A 265 6.01 39.78 37.72
C ILE A 265 4.56 40.22 37.48
N ASP A 266 3.57 39.37 37.76
CA ASP A 266 2.16 39.76 37.64
C ASP A 266 1.79 40.87 38.62
N LEU A 267 2.28 40.83 39.87
CA LEU A 267 2.02 41.90 40.85
C LEU A 267 2.63 43.25 40.42
N ASN A 268 3.86 43.23 39.89
CA ASN A 268 4.49 44.43 39.35
C ASN A 268 3.74 44.97 38.14
N LYS A 269 3.24 44.11 37.25
CA LYS A 269 2.44 44.51 36.09
C LYS A 269 1.10 45.14 36.49
N PHE A 270 0.40 44.59 37.49
CA PHE A 270 -0.81 45.21 38.04
C PHE A 270 -0.52 46.56 38.72
N GLN A 271 0.63 46.69 39.39
CA GLN A 271 1.06 47.96 40.01
C GLN A 271 1.44 49.01 38.95
N GLU A 272 1.94 48.59 37.79
CA GLU A 272 2.28 49.46 36.67
C GLU A 272 1.02 49.90 35.89
N GLU A 273 0.09 49.00 35.60
CA GLU A 273 -1.23 49.33 35.00
C GLU A 273 -2.09 50.22 35.92
N SER A 274 -2.05 50.00 37.23
CA SER A 274 -2.73 50.89 38.19
C SER A 274 -2.08 52.28 38.29
N ARG A 275 -0.74 52.39 38.13
CA ARG A 275 -0.05 53.69 38.05
C ARG A 275 -0.33 54.41 36.74
N GLU A 276 -0.35 53.71 35.61
CA GLU A 276 -0.69 54.29 34.30
C GLU A 276 -2.16 54.75 34.24
N SER A 277 -3.11 53.98 34.80
CA SER A 277 -4.51 54.41 34.89
C SER A 277 -4.73 55.60 35.84
N LEU A 278 -3.95 55.71 36.91
CA LEU A 278 -3.94 56.89 37.80
C LEU A 278 -3.33 58.13 37.12
N GLN A 279 -2.31 57.96 36.28
CA GLN A 279 -1.72 59.05 35.49
C GLN A 279 -2.68 59.58 34.42
N ASN A 280 -3.49 58.72 33.80
CA ASN A 280 -4.48 59.12 32.80
C ASN A 280 -5.72 59.83 33.39
N LEU A 281 -5.94 59.76 34.70
CA LEU A 281 -6.97 60.57 35.40
C LEU A 281 -6.45 61.96 35.82
N HIS A 282 -5.14 62.20 35.69
CA HIS A 282 -4.51 63.46 36.02
C HIS A 282 -4.17 64.26 34.75
N GLU A 283 -5.15 64.39 33.85
CA GLU A 283 -5.14 65.48 32.87
C GLU A 283 -5.48 66.79 33.59
N GLU A 284 -4.54 67.72 33.44
CA GLU A 284 -4.41 69.01 34.09
C GLU A 284 -5.63 69.91 33.85
N VAL A 285 -6.60 69.93 34.78
CA VAL A 285 -7.50 71.07 34.90
C VAL A 285 -6.76 72.15 35.70
N ASN A 286 -6.19 73.08 34.95
CA ASN A 286 -5.53 74.29 35.42
C ASN A 286 -6.48 75.05 36.38
N LYS A 287 -6.23 74.95 37.69
CA LYS A 287 -6.92 75.74 38.72
C LYS A 287 -5.90 76.36 39.66
N ASN A 288 -5.93 77.68 39.67
CA ASN A 288 -5.03 78.59 40.36
C ASN A 288 -4.83 78.24 41.84
N TYR A 289 -3.58 78.37 42.28
CA TYR A 289 -3.14 78.22 43.66
C TYR A 289 -3.79 79.27 44.57
N GLU A 290 -4.46 78.81 45.62
CA GLU A 290 -4.68 79.63 46.80
C GLU A 290 -4.54 78.77 48.06
N GLY A 291 -3.47 79.05 48.81
CA GLY A 291 -3.41 79.08 50.27
C GLY A 291 -3.86 77.86 51.10
N SER A 292 -2.94 77.46 51.97
CA SER A 292 -3.20 77.03 53.36
C SER A 292 -2.90 75.57 53.71
N PHE A 293 -1.72 75.41 54.31
CA PHE A 293 -1.40 74.66 55.53
C PHE A 293 -2.57 73.89 56.19
N HIS A 294 -2.33 72.64 56.62
CA HIS A 294 -2.36 72.25 58.04
C HIS A 294 -1.86 70.80 58.28
N ASN A 295 -0.91 70.70 59.21
CA ASN A 295 -0.37 69.47 59.80
C ASN A 295 -1.34 68.89 60.83
N ILE A 296 -1.39 67.57 60.97
CA ILE A 296 -1.90 66.93 62.19
C ILE A 296 -0.93 65.82 62.61
N SER A 297 -0.32 66.00 63.78
CA SER A 297 0.47 65.02 64.52
C SER A 297 -0.41 64.22 65.48
N TYR A 298 -0.05 62.96 65.71
CA TYR A 298 -0.67 62.08 66.70
C TYR A 298 0.03 62.16 68.06
N GLN A 299 -0.72 62.00 69.15
CA GLN A 299 -0.16 61.61 70.46
C GLN A 299 -0.93 60.42 71.06
N PRO A 300 -0.23 59.43 71.65
CA PRO A 300 -0.86 58.29 72.32
C PRO A 300 -0.91 58.41 73.85
N GLN A 301 -2.03 57.88 74.37
CA GLN A 301 -2.29 57.16 75.63
C GLN A 301 -1.90 57.77 77.00
N GLY A 302 -2.91 57.84 77.87
CA GLY A 302 -2.75 57.84 79.32
C GLY A 302 -3.28 56.53 79.91
N TYR A 303 -2.47 55.90 80.76
CA TYR A 303 -2.82 54.78 81.64
C TYR A 303 -3.54 55.28 82.90
N THR A 304 -4.31 54.38 83.52
CA THR A 304 -4.23 54.14 84.97
C THR A 304 -3.90 52.68 85.19
#